data_AF-A0A8G0ZTB4-F1
#
_entry.id   AF-A0A8G0ZTB4-F1
#
_cell.length_a   1.000
_cell.length_b   1.000
_cell.length_c   1.000
_cell.angle_alpha   90.00
_cell.angle_beta   90.00
_cell.angle_gamma   90.00
#
_symmetry.space_group_name_H-M   'P 1'
#
loop_
_entity.id
_entity.type
_entity.pdbx_description
1 polymer ?
#
loop_
_entity_poly.entity_id
_entity_poly.type
_entity_poly.pdbx_seq_one_letter_code
_entity_poly.pdbx_strand_id
1 'polypeptide(L)'
;MYNSEQLIALVEKHGVELVGPILTDVTASGDSLAFVRSSVSMDGKRTPTTFLLNKLAGEVRKLGTTISFVRIDGEREDLDGSLKTMLHGKFGDLVRNSFASFDGKNADVWIEPKTSLDQTQRKSISDSVSAFLQLLDISTHRVAFTATENTPSLVAILKALRIVAPCDIGALSIALTRKGFDVPNSIWMNHELDKLRKAGHVVRRKDGLYFLSLQGLTILGTEKSRHSPDVARALALHRNRL
;
A
#
# COMPACT_ATOMS: atom_id res chain seq x y z
N MET A 1 -18.44 -25.09 -13.31
CA MET A 1 -17.53 -23.93 -13.24
C MET A 1 -17.18 -23.55 -14.66
N TYR A 2 -17.33 -22.26 -15.01
CA TYR A 2 -16.89 -21.76 -16.31
C TYR A 2 -15.36 -21.76 -16.36
N ASN A 3 -14.79 -22.17 -17.50
CA ASN A 3 -13.34 -22.17 -17.69
C ASN A 3 -12.83 -20.74 -17.91
N SER A 4 -11.61 -20.43 -17.46
CA SER A 4 -10.97 -19.12 -17.62
C SER A 4 -10.95 -18.65 -19.08
N GLU A 5 -10.77 -19.56 -20.03
CA GLU A 5 -10.84 -19.30 -21.48
C GLU A 5 -12.19 -18.75 -21.95
N GLN A 6 -13.29 -19.23 -21.37
CA GLN A 6 -14.63 -18.78 -21.75
C GLN A 6 -14.90 -17.36 -21.22
N LEU A 7 -14.38 -17.04 -20.04
CA LEU A 7 -14.44 -15.69 -19.49
C LEU A 7 -13.59 -14.72 -20.31
N ILE A 8 -12.39 -15.13 -20.72
CA ILE A 8 -11.50 -14.33 -21.59
C ILE A 8 -12.22 -14.01 -22.90
N ALA A 9 -12.74 -15.03 -23.59
CA ALA A 9 -13.44 -14.85 -24.85
C ALA A 9 -14.67 -13.91 -24.73
N LEU A 10 -15.40 -13.98 -23.61
CA LEU A 10 -16.55 -13.11 -23.36
C LEU A 10 -16.14 -11.64 -23.17
N VAL A 11 -15.06 -11.41 -22.42
CA VAL A 11 -14.52 -10.06 -22.16
C VAL A 11 -13.94 -9.45 -23.43
N GLU A 12 -13.13 -10.21 -24.17
CA GLU A 12 -12.54 -9.78 -25.44
C GLU A 12 -13.59 -9.50 -26.51
N LYS A 13 -14.67 -10.31 -26.57
CA LYS A 13 -15.82 -10.07 -27.47
C LYS A 13 -16.46 -8.69 -27.27
N HIS A 14 -16.36 -8.12 -26.08
CA HIS A 14 -16.88 -6.80 -25.76
C HIS A 14 -15.86 -5.67 -26.00
N GLY A 15 -14.73 -5.96 -26.65
CA GLY A 15 -13.69 -4.98 -26.96
C GLY A 15 -12.93 -4.50 -25.72
N VAL A 16 -12.95 -5.29 -24.64
CA VAL A 16 -12.21 -4.99 -23.42
C VAL A 16 -10.87 -5.69 -23.50
N GLU A 17 -9.79 -4.90 -23.60
CA GLU A 17 -8.43 -5.43 -23.60
C GLU A 17 -8.05 -5.88 -22.19
N LEU A 18 -7.80 -7.18 -22.05
CA LEU A 18 -7.31 -7.76 -20.80
C LEU A 18 -5.81 -7.50 -20.65
N VAL A 19 -5.39 -7.15 -19.44
CA VAL A 19 -3.99 -7.09 -19.04
C VAL A 19 -3.66 -8.38 -18.31
N GLY A 20 -3.39 -9.44 -19.09
CA GLY A 20 -3.07 -10.77 -18.57
C GLY A 20 -4.29 -11.70 -18.41
N PRO A 21 -4.10 -12.88 -17.82
CA PRO A 21 -5.14 -13.88 -17.61
C PRO A 21 -6.13 -13.44 -16.54
N ILE A 22 -7.36 -13.93 -16.65
CA ILE A 22 -8.38 -13.77 -15.61
C ILE A 22 -7.98 -14.69 -14.44
N LEU A 23 -7.80 -14.10 -13.26
CA LEU A 23 -7.58 -14.87 -12.05
C LEU A 23 -8.92 -15.47 -11.62
N THR A 24 -8.99 -16.78 -11.41
CA THR A 24 -10.18 -17.49 -10.92
C THR A 24 -9.99 -17.91 -9.47
N ASP A 25 -11.09 -18.16 -8.75
CA ASP A 25 -11.08 -18.53 -7.32
C ASP A 25 -10.27 -17.55 -6.46
N VAL A 26 -10.40 -16.28 -6.81
CA VAL A 26 -9.71 -15.18 -6.15
C VAL A 26 -10.34 -14.91 -4.80
N THR A 27 -11.59 -15.31 -4.53
CA THR A 27 -12.23 -15.14 -3.22
C THR A 27 -12.78 -16.47 -2.72
N ALA A 28 -13.14 -16.53 -1.43
CA ALA A 28 -13.81 -17.70 -0.85
C ALA A 28 -15.18 -18.01 -1.51
N SER A 29 -15.73 -17.07 -2.29
CA SER A 29 -16.97 -17.25 -3.07
C SER A 29 -16.73 -17.73 -4.52
N GLY A 30 -15.49 -17.99 -4.92
CA GLY A 30 -15.17 -18.42 -6.29
C GLY A 30 -15.16 -17.26 -7.30
N ASP A 31 -14.99 -16.02 -6.85
CA ASP A 31 -15.01 -14.87 -7.76
C ASP A 31 -13.77 -14.86 -8.64
N SER A 32 -13.95 -14.37 -9.87
CA SER A 32 -12.89 -14.11 -10.83
C SER A 32 -12.49 -12.64 -10.82
N LEU A 33 -11.23 -12.34 -11.13
CA LEU A 33 -10.70 -10.98 -11.23
C LEU A 33 -10.06 -10.79 -12.61
N ALA A 34 -10.49 -9.77 -13.33
CA ALA A 34 -9.95 -9.41 -14.63
C ALA A 34 -9.31 -8.02 -14.59
N PHE A 35 -8.05 -7.94 -15.00
CA PHE A 35 -7.37 -6.68 -15.20
C PHE A 35 -7.62 -6.20 -16.62
N VAL A 36 -8.03 -4.95 -16.78
CA VAL A 36 -8.41 -4.38 -18.07
C VAL A 36 -7.62 -3.12 -18.32
N ARG A 37 -7.06 -2.99 -19.53
CA ARG A 37 -6.33 -1.78 -19.91
C ARG A 37 -7.34 -0.65 -20.02
N SER A 38 -7.03 0.47 -19.39
CA SER A 38 -7.83 1.67 -19.49
C SER A 38 -7.09 2.71 -20.33
N SER A 39 -7.80 3.30 -21.28
CA SER A 39 -7.33 4.36 -22.17
C SER A 39 -8.29 5.54 -22.12
N VAL A 40 -7.77 6.75 -22.30
CA VAL A 40 -8.56 7.98 -22.35
C VAL A 40 -8.67 8.38 -23.82
N SER A 41 -9.90 8.49 -24.35
CA SER A 41 -10.12 9.00 -25.70
C SER A 41 -9.79 10.50 -25.78
N MET A 42 -9.64 11.05 -26.99
CA MET A 42 -9.44 12.49 -27.20
C MET A 42 -10.53 13.36 -26.56
N ASP A 43 -11.73 12.80 -26.34
CA ASP A 43 -12.87 13.47 -25.68
C ASP A 43 -12.83 13.38 -24.14
N GLY A 44 -11.73 12.87 -23.57
CA GLY A 44 -11.57 12.67 -22.12
C GLY A 44 -12.36 11.48 -21.56
N LYS A 45 -12.98 10.66 -22.40
CA LYS A 45 -13.77 9.50 -21.96
C LYS A 45 -12.85 8.28 -21.74
N ARG A 46 -12.97 7.66 -20.57
CA ARG A 46 -12.24 6.43 -20.23
C ARG A 46 -12.89 5.20 -20.88
N THR A 47 -12.07 4.36 -21.48
CA THR A 47 -12.46 3.10 -22.11
C THR A 47 -11.62 1.98 -21.48
N PRO A 48 -12.21 0.89 -20.97
CA PRO A 48 -13.63 0.55 -20.98
C PRO A 48 -14.46 1.31 -19.93
N THR A 49 -15.66 1.75 -20.32
CA THR A 49 -16.56 2.53 -19.45
C THR A 49 -17.10 1.71 -18.28
N THR A 50 -17.52 2.37 -17.20
CA THR A 50 -18.07 1.66 -16.01
C THR A 50 -19.36 0.93 -16.35
N PHE A 51 -20.16 1.50 -17.26
CA PHE A 51 -21.35 0.85 -17.79
C PHE A 51 -21.02 -0.48 -18.47
N LEU A 52 -19.99 -0.50 -19.34
CA LEU A 52 -19.58 -1.71 -20.05
C LEU A 52 -19.11 -2.80 -19.07
N LEU A 53 -18.27 -2.44 -18.10
CA LEU A 53 -17.77 -3.38 -17.10
C LEU A 53 -18.89 -3.93 -16.21
N ASN A 54 -19.85 -3.11 -15.79
CA ASN A 54 -21.01 -3.55 -15.02
C ASN A 54 -21.94 -4.48 -15.84
N LYS A 55 -22.12 -4.18 -17.13
CA LYS A 55 -22.89 -5.04 -18.05
C LYS A 55 -22.22 -6.41 -18.18
N LEU A 56 -20.91 -6.44 -18.44
CA LEU A 56 -20.11 -7.66 -18.51
C LEU A 56 -20.18 -8.47 -17.20
N ALA A 57 -20.02 -7.81 -16.05
CA ALA A 57 -20.14 -8.46 -14.75
C ALA A 57 -21.54 -9.08 -14.54
N GLY A 58 -22.59 -8.40 -15.00
CA GLY A 58 -23.96 -8.92 -15.00
C GLY A 58 -24.16 -10.13 -15.92
N GLU A 59 -23.53 -10.15 -17.09
CA GLU A 59 -23.57 -11.30 -18.00
C GLU A 59 -22.83 -12.50 -17.41
N VAL A 60 -21.65 -12.29 -16.85
CA VAL A 60 -20.88 -13.34 -16.16
C VAL A 60 -21.65 -13.88 -14.95
N ARG A 61 -22.35 -13.02 -14.19
CA ARG A 61 -23.23 -13.43 -13.09
C ARG A 61 -24.34 -14.37 -13.54
N LYS A 62 -24.91 -14.19 -14.73
CA LYS A 62 -25.91 -15.12 -15.29
C LYS A 62 -25.33 -16.50 -15.61
N LEU A 63 -24.03 -16.59 -15.79
CA LEU A 63 -23.30 -17.84 -16.03
C LEU A 63 -22.93 -18.57 -14.73
N GLY A 64 -23.37 -18.07 -13.57
CA GLY A 64 -23.13 -18.69 -12.27
C GLY A 64 -21.74 -18.43 -11.68
N THR A 65 -21.02 -17.44 -12.20
CA THR A 65 -19.76 -16.96 -11.63
C THR A 65 -19.76 -15.44 -11.54
N THR A 66 -18.86 -14.87 -10.77
CA THR A 66 -18.75 -13.42 -10.53
C THR A 66 -17.40 -12.96 -11.06
N ILE A 67 -17.35 -11.79 -11.67
CA ILE A 67 -16.10 -11.19 -12.13
C ILE A 67 -16.01 -9.76 -11.65
N SER A 68 -14.86 -9.41 -11.08
CA SER A 68 -14.51 -8.05 -10.70
C SER A 68 -13.46 -7.52 -11.67
N PHE A 69 -13.65 -6.28 -12.14
CA PHE A 69 -12.74 -5.66 -13.09
C PHE A 69 -11.85 -4.62 -12.40
N VAL A 70 -10.54 -4.73 -12.61
CA VAL A 70 -9.55 -3.75 -12.14
C VAL A 70 -8.97 -3.05 -13.35
N ARG A 71 -9.05 -1.72 -13.40
CA ARG A 71 -8.51 -0.95 -14.51
C ARG A 71 -7.05 -0.64 -14.28
N ILE A 72 -6.23 -0.82 -15.31
CA ILE A 72 -4.82 -0.44 -15.33
C ILE A 72 -4.66 0.66 -16.36
N ASP A 73 -4.46 1.88 -15.89
CA ASP A 73 -4.07 3.01 -16.72
C ASP A 73 -2.58 2.82 -17.10
N GLY A 74 -2.18 3.17 -18.33
CA GLY A 74 -0.81 2.97 -18.83
C GLY A 74 0.28 3.78 -18.09
N GLU A 75 -0.11 4.64 -17.17
CA GLU A 75 0.79 5.38 -16.29
C GLU A 75 1.00 4.57 -14.99
N ARG A 76 2.26 4.41 -14.57
CA ARG A 76 2.67 3.68 -13.35
C ARG A 76 1.98 4.18 -12.06
N GLU A 77 1.28 5.32 -12.11
CA GLU A 77 0.69 6.00 -10.97
C GLU A 77 -0.44 5.22 -10.27
N ASP A 78 -1.06 4.20 -10.88
CA ASP A 78 -2.15 3.43 -10.23
C ASP A 78 -1.85 1.93 -10.00
N LEU A 79 -0.57 1.53 -10.01
CA LEU A 79 -0.18 0.15 -9.73
C LEU A 79 -0.39 -0.24 -8.26
N ASP A 80 -0.08 0.66 -7.32
CA ASP A 80 -0.33 0.45 -5.89
C ASP A 80 -1.84 0.38 -5.61
N GLY A 81 -2.64 1.24 -6.25
CA GLY A 81 -4.11 1.21 -6.13
C GLY A 81 -4.72 -0.07 -6.70
N SER A 82 -4.22 -0.54 -7.84
CA SER A 82 -4.62 -1.81 -8.45
C SER A 82 -4.28 -3.01 -7.56
N LEU A 83 -3.05 -3.07 -7.03
CA LEU A 83 -2.61 -4.10 -6.10
C LEU A 83 -3.47 -4.11 -4.84
N LYS A 84 -3.71 -2.94 -4.27
CA LYS A 84 -4.54 -2.76 -3.08
C LYS A 84 -5.98 -3.22 -3.32
N THR A 85 -6.54 -2.88 -4.47
CA THR A 85 -7.88 -3.31 -4.88
C THR A 85 -7.96 -4.83 -4.99
N MET A 86 -6.98 -5.46 -5.65
CA MET A 86 -6.89 -6.92 -5.76
C MET A 86 -6.81 -7.58 -4.38
N LEU A 87 -5.92 -7.09 -3.51
CA LEU A 87 -5.73 -7.64 -2.17
C LEU A 87 -6.95 -7.46 -1.29
N HIS A 88 -7.64 -6.32 -1.36
CA HIS A 88 -8.89 -6.11 -0.63
C HIS A 88 -10.04 -6.96 -1.15
N GLY A 89 -10.13 -7.16 -2.47
CA GLY A 89 -11.13 -8.06 -3.06
C GLY A 89 -10.92 -9.50 -2.62
N LYS A 90 -9.68 -9.99 -2.67
CA LYS A 90 -9.30 -11.37 -2.35
C LYS A 90 -9.24 -11.68 -0.85
N PHE A 91 -8.60 -10.79 -0.10
CA PHE A 91 -8.18 -11.01 1.29
C PHE A 91 -8.75 -9.93 2.21
N GLY A 92 -9.91 -9.35 1.89
CA GLY A 92 -10.49 -8.24 2.64
C GLY A 92 -10.64 -8.51 4.14
N ASP A 93 -10.87 -9.76 4.56
CA ASP A 93 -10.97 -10.14 5.97
C ASP A 93 -9.61 -10.29 6.68
N LEU A 94 -8.53 -10.45 5.92
CA LEU A 94 -7.18 -10.70 6.42
C LEU A 94 -6.26 -9.48 6.28
N VAL A 95 -6.44 -8.68 5.23
CA VAL A 95 -5.57 -7.55 4.88
C VAL A 95 -6.26 -6.23 5.24
N ARG A 96 -5.59 -5.42 6.06
CA ARG A 96 -6.05 -4.08 6.42
C ARG A 96 -5.60 -3.07 5.38
N ASN A 97 -4.35 -3.18 4.94
CA ASN A 97 -3.75 -2.27 3.97
C ASN A 97 -2.57 -2.94 3.27
N SER A 98 -2.15 -2.34 2.16
CA SER A 98 -0.93 -2.71 1.44
C SER A 98 -0.21 -1.47 0.96
N PHE A 99 1.10 -1.57 0.81
CA PHE A 99 1.95 -0.50 0.30
C PHE A 99 2.97 -1.10 -0.66
N ALA A 100 2.96 -0.67 -1.91
CA ALA A 100 3.98 -1.05 -2.88
C ALA A 100 4.90 0.13 -3.20
N SER A 101 6.20 -0.15 -3.28
CA SER A 101 7.19 0.74 -3.89
C SER A 101 7.76 0.06 -5.12
N PHE A 102 7.89 0.82 -6.21
CA PHE A 102 8.35 0.32 -7.50
C PHE A 102 9.68 1.00 -7.86
N ASP A 103 10.67 0.19 -8.22
CA ASP A 103 11.95 0.64 -8.77
C ASP A 103 12.20 -0.04 -10.11
N GLY A 104 11.91 0.67 -11.20
CA GLY A 104 12.01 0.13 -12.55
C GLY A 104 11.07 -1.05 -12.77
N LYS A 105 11.62 -2.27 -12.85
CA LYS A 105 10.89 -3.53 -12.96
C LYS A 105 10.81 -4.30 -11.64
N ASN A 106 11.24 -3.72 -10.53
CA ASN A 106 11.19 -4.37 -9.23
C ASN A 106 10.11 -3.74 -8.36
N ALA A 107 9.46 -4.56 -7.53
CA ALA A 107 8.52 -4.09 -6.52
C ALA A 107 8.82 -4.68 -5.14
N ASP A 108 8.75 -3.80 -4.14
CA ASP A 108 8.71 -4.17 -2.73
C ASP A 108 7.30 -3.91 -2.20
N VAL A 109 6.66 -4.97 -1.72
CA VAL A 109 5.28 -4.94 -1.24
C VAL A 109 5.23 -5.22 0.24
N TRP A 110 4.52 -4.35 0.96
CA TRP A 110 4.28 -4.47 2.39
C TRP A 110 2.80 -4.67 2.66
N ILE A 111 2.49 -5.68 3.45
CA ILE A 111 1.12 -6.04 3.82
C ILE A 111 0.92 -5.75 5.30
N GLU A 112 -0.11 -4.95 5.60
CA GLU A 112 -0.59 -4.73 6.96
C GLU A 112 -1.79 -5.67 7.22
N PRO A 113 -1.63 -6.74 8.01
CA PRO A 113 -2.72 -7.66 8.27
C PRO A 113 -3.68 -7.12 9.33
N LYS A 114 -4.95 -7.56 9.30
CA LYS A 114 -5.95 -7.26 10.33
C LYS A 114 -5.73 -8.06 11.61
N THR A 115 -5.27 -9.30 11.45
CA THR A 115 -5.04 -10.27 12.53
C THR A 115 -3.69 -10.96 12.34
N SER A 116 -3.27 -11.79 13.30
CA SER A 116 -2.14 -12.70 13.05
C SER A 116 -2.48 -13.61 11.87
N LEU A 117 -1.54 -13.75 10.94
CA LEU A 117 -1.66 -14.62 9.78
C LEU A 117 -0.80 -15.87 9.97
N ASP A 118 -1.37 -17.04 9.68
CA ASP A 118 -0.62 -18.29 9.59
C ASP A 118 0.25 -18.37 8.33
N GLN A 119 1.08 -19.41 8.23
CA GLN A 119 2.00 -19.58 7.11
C GLN A 119 1.26 -19.79 5.77
N THR A 120 0.12 -20.46 5.78
CA THR A 120 -0.69 -20.74 4.59
C THR A 120 -1.32 -19.46 4.05
N GLN A 121 -1.89 -18.63 4.92
CA GLN A 121 -2.46 -17.34 4.60
C GLN A 121 -1.41 -16.38 4.03
N ARG A 122 -0.24 -16.29 4.68
CA ARG A 122 0.89 -15.48 4.19
C ARG A 122 1.33 -15.92 2.81
N LYS A 123 1.50 -17.23 2.61
CA LYS A 123 1.88 -17.79 1.31
C LYS A 123 0.86 -17.45 0.24
N SER A 124 -0.43 -17.64 0.51
CA SER A 124 -1.51 -17.31 -0.44
C SER A 124 -1.51 -15.84 -0.85
N ILE A 125 -1.29 -14.94 0.11
CA ILE A 125 -1.15 -13.50 -0.15
C ILE A 125 0.07 -13.24 -1.03
N SER A 126 1.25 -13.74 -0.64
CA SER A 126 2.49 -13.54 -1.38
C SER A 126 2.44 -14.11 -2.81
N ASP A 127 1.79 -15.27 -3.00
CA ASP A 127 1.61 -15.89 -4.32
C ASP A 127 0.69 -15.02 -5.18
N SER A 128 -0.36 -14.43 -4.60
CA SER A 128 -1.28 -13.52 -5.32
C SER A 128 -0.62 -12.18 -5.68
N VAL A 129 0.21 -11.64 -4.79
CA VAL A 129 1.04 -10.45 -5.08
C VAL A 129 2.02 -10.75 -6.20
N SER A 130 2.75 -11.87 -6.11
CA SER A 130 3.72 -12.28 -7.12
C SER A 130 3.08 -12.50 -8.48
N ALA A 131 1.93 -13.18 -8.51
CA ALA A 131 1.17 -13.37 -9.73
C ALA A 131 0.78 -12.02 -10.34
N PHE A 132 0.19 -11.11 -9.56
CA PHE A 132 -0.19 -9.78 -10.03
C PHE A 132 1.00 -9.00 -10.62
N LEU A 133 2.14 -8.97 -9.92
CA LEU A 133 3.32 -8.26 -10.40
C LEU A 133 3.90 -8.90 -11.67
N GLN A 134 3.92 -10.23 -11.75
CA GLN A 134 4.39 -10.95 -12.94
C GLN A 134 3.53 -10.63 -14.17
N LEU A 135 2.22 -10.43 -14.01
CA LEU A 135 1.34 -10.01 -15.11
C LEU A 135 1.71 -8.64 -15.71
N LEU A 136 2.38 -7.80 -14.92
CA LEU A 136 2.81 -6.47 -15.31
C LEU A 136 4.26 -6.43 -15.80
N ASP A 137 4.89 -7.60 -15.96
CA ASP A 137 6.32 -7.73 -16.23
C ASP A 137 7.18 -7.04 -15.14
N ILE A 138 6.68 -7.07 -13.90
CA ILE A 138 7.34 -6.57 -12.69
C ILE A 138 7.79 -7.76 -11.87
N SER A 139 9.09 -7.82 -11.57
CA SER A 139 9.69 -8.77 -10.64
C SER A 139 9.35 -8.39 -9.21
N THR A 140 8.89 -9.37 -8.44
CA THR A 140 8.66 -9.20 -7.00
C THR A 140 10.00 -9.32 -6.30
N HIS A 141 10.49 -8.23 -5.72
CA HIS A 141 11.73 -8.27 -4.94
C HIS A 141 11.45 -8.79 -3.53
N ARG A 142 10.41 -8.26 -2.87
CA ARG A 142 10.02 -8.66 -1.52
C ARG A 142 8.52 -8.52 -1.29
N VAL A 143 7.94 -9.48 -0.57
CA VAL A 143 6.63 -9.34 0.08
C VAL A 143 6.84 -9.48 1.58
N ALA A 144 6.68 -8.37 2.31
CA ALA A 144 6.88 -8.29 3.75
C ALA A 144 5.56 -8.06 4.49
N PHE A 145 5.47 -8.50 5.74
CA PHE A 145 4.29 -8.33 6.58
C PHE A 145 4.64 -7.51 7.81
N THR A 146 3.94 -6.40 8.04
CA THR A 146 4.25 -5.47 9.14
C THR A 146 4.20 -6.13 10.53
N ALA A 147 3.42 -7.22 10.67
CA ALA A 147 3.29 -7.97 11.91
C ALA A 147 4.53 -8.81 12.29
N THR A 148 5.43 -9.10 11.35
CA THR A 148 6.67 -9.87 11.63
C THR A 148 7.95 -9.08 11.49
N GLU A 149 7.85 -7.88 10.94
CA GLU A 149 8.98 -6.97 10.77
C GLU A 149 9.05 -6.03 11.96
N ASN A 150 10.23 -5.52 12.30
CA ASN A 150 10.41 -4.60 13.42
C ASN A 150 10.00 -3.18 13.02
N THR A 151 8.74 -3.01 12.60
CA THR A 151 8.20 -1.73 12.18
C THR A 151 8.02 -0.79 13.38
N PRO A 152 8.29 0.52 13.23
CA PRO A 152 8.23 1.42 14.37
C PRO A 152 6.78 1.68 14.79
N SER A 153 6.52 1.57 16.09
CA SER A 153 5.23 1.98 16.66
C SER A 153 5.00 3.48 16.55
N LEU A 154 3.74 3.93 16.62
CA LEU A 154 3.40 5.36 16.63
C LEU A 154 4.18 6.14 17.70
N VAL A 155 4.37 5.55 18.88
CA VAL A 155 5.17 6.16 19.96
C VAL A 155 6.65 6.23 19.59
N ALA A 156 7.20 5.21 18.93
CA ALA A 156 8.58 5.24 18.44
C ALA A 156 8.79 6.34 17.38
N ILE A 157 7.82 6.50 16.46
CA ILE A 157 7.80 7.58 15.47
C ILE A 157 7.78 8.94 16.16
N LEU A 158 6.89 9.16 17.13
CA LEU A 158 6.82 10.41 17.89
C LEU A 158 8.12 10.69 18.66
N LYS A 159 8.73 9.69 19.30
CA LYS A 159 10.02 9.81 19.98
C LYS A 159 11.15 10.17 19.03
N ALA A 160 11.19 9.58 17.83
CA ALA A 160 12.17 9.92 16.81
C ALA A 160 11.95 11.36 16.32
N LEU A 161 10.72 11.71 15.97
CA LEU A 161 10.35 13.05 15.50
C LEU A 161 10.69 14.13 16.54
N ARG A 162 10.52 13.88 17.84
CA ARG A 162 10.92 14.82 18.90
C ARG A 162 12.38 15.27 18.80
N ILE A 163 13.26 14.34 18.40
CA ILE A 163 14.70 14.55 18.38
C ILE A 163 15.12 15.24 17.08
N VAL A 164 14.60 14.79 15.95
CA VAL A 164 15.04 15.27 14.62
C VAL A 164 14.22 16.43 14.07
N ALA A 165 13.11 16.79 14.71
CA ALA A 165 12.25 17.87 14.21
C ALA A 165 12.95 19.26 14.23
N PRO A 166 12.60 20.14 13.27
CA PRO A 166 11.74 19.87 12.11
C PRO A 166 12.47 19.00 11.08
N CYS A 167 11.77 18.02 10.49
CA CYS A 167 12.37 17.12 9.50
C CYS A 167 11.38 16.73 8.41
N ASP A 168 11.89 16.35 7.24
CA ASP A 168 11.09 15.65 6.24
C ASP A 168 10.98 14.14 6.55
N ILE A 169 10.28 13.42 5.67
CA ILE A 169 10.05 11.98 5.79
C ILE A 169 11.36 11.19 5.65
N GLY A 170 12.26 11.60 4.77
CA GLY A 170 13.52 10.90 4.54
C GLY A 170 14.41 10.93 5.79
N ALA A 171 14.58 12.12 6.37
CA ALA A 171 15.33 12.31 7.61
C ALA A 171 14.72 11.53 8.78
N LEU A 172 13.39 11.48 8.89
CA LEU A 172 12.71 10.69 9.92
C LEU A 172 12.91 9.18 9.73
N SER A 173 12.76 8.69 8.51
CA SER A 173 13.01 7.29 8.16
C SER A 173 14.43 6.88 8.50
N ILE A 174 15.44 7.68 8.11
CA ILE A 174 16.85 7.43 8.46
C ILE A 174 17.04 7.37 9.98
N ALA A 175 16.41 8.27 10.73
CA ALA A 175 16.50 8.30 12.19
C ALA A 175 15.89 7.04 12.85
N LEU A 176 14.81 6.50 12.28
CA LEU A 176 14.17 5.26 12.74
C LEU A 176 15.00 4.03 12.37
N THR A 177 15.50 3.95 11.14
CA THR A 177 16.38 2.86 10.70
C THR A 177 17.67 2.81 11.52
N ARG A 178 18.26 3.95 11.87
CA ARG A 178 19.42 4.02 12.78
C ARG A 178 19.14 3.49 14.19
N LYS A 179 17.87 3.39 14.59
CA LYS A 179 17.44 2.77 15.85
C LYS A 179 17.08 1.29 15.70
N GLY A 180 17.30 0.71 14.53
CA GLY A 180 17.05 -0.70 14.23
C GLY A 180 15.62 -1.02 13.82
N PHE A 181 14.81 -0.01 13.46
CA PHE A 181 13.47 -0.23 12.93
C PHE A 181 13.47 -0.48 11.42
N ASP A 182 12.62 -1.40 10.99
CA ASP A 182 12.33 -1.63 9.58
C ASP A 182 11.28 -0.61 9.12
N VAL A 183 11.70 0.35 8.30
CA VAL A 183 10.82 1.37 7.75
C VAL A 183 10.47 0.99 6.32
N PRO A 184 9.20 0.63 6.02
CA PRO A 184 8.79 0.11 4.72
C PRO A 184 9.14 0.99 3.51
N ASN A 185 8.44 2.10 3.35
CA ASN A 185 8.63 3.08 2.27
C ASN A 185 8.01 4.43 2.67
N SER A 186 8.18 5.43 1.81
CA SER A 186 7.64 6.78 2.03
C SER A 186 6.11 6.82 2.08
N ILE A 187 5.41 5.91 1.39
CA ILE A 187 3.94 5.83 1.39
C ILE A 187 3.45 5.38 2.76
N TRP A 188 4.04 4.31 3.31
CA TRP A 188 3.77 3.84 4.66
C TRP A 188 4.06 4.92 5.71
N MET A 189 5.22 5.58 5.62
CA MET A 189 5.58 6.63 6.57
C MET A 189 4.63 7.83 6.50
N ASN A 190 4.21 8.22 5.29
CA ASN A 190 3.17 9.24 5.10
C ASN A 190 1.86 8.83 5.78
N HIS A 191 1.44 7.57 5.62
CA HIS A 191 0.22 7.05 6.22
C HIS A 191 0.28 7.09 7.76
N GLU A 192 1.39 6.67 8.37
CA GLU A 192 1.57 6.75 9.82
C GLU A 192 1.62 8.20 10.33
N LEU A 193 2.30 9.09 9.60
CA LEU A 193 2.33 10.52 9.94
C LEU A 193 0.95 11.18 9.80
N ASP A 194 0.14 10.77 8.81
CA ASP A 194 -1.22 11.29 8.64
C ASP A 194 -2.17 10.78 9.74
N LYS A 195 -2.02 9.53 10.21
CA LYS A 195 -2.71 9.04 11.42
C LYS A 195 -2.37 9.92 12.62
N LEU A 196 -1.09 10.19 12.86
CA LEU A 196 -0.63 11.05 13.97
C LEU A 196 -1.12 12.50 13.83
N ARG A 197 -1.21 13.01 12.61
CA ARG A 197 -1.71 14.35 12.30
C ARG A 197 -3.22 14.45 12.56
N LYS A 198 -4.01 13.47 12.10
CA LYS A 198 -5.44 13.36 12.37
C LYS A 198 -5.75 13.22 13.86
N ALA A 199 -4.88 12.55 14.61
CA ALA A 199 -4.95 12.47 16.07
C ALA A 199 -4.47 13.74 16.80
N GLY A 200 -3.98 14.76 16.07
CA GLY A 200 -3.53 16.03 16.63
C GLY A 200 -2.13 16.00 17.25
N HIS A 201 -1.34 14.94 17.09
CA HIS A 201 -0.02 14.78 17.72
C HIS A 201 1.14 15.32 16.88
N VAL A 202 0.95 15.43 15.57
CA VAL A 202 1.94 15.89 14.61
C VAL A 202 1.36 17.02 13.78
N VAL A 203 2.20 18.00 13.45
CA VAL A 203 1.86 19.10 12.54
C VAL A 203 2.79 19.03 11.32
N ARG A 204 2.22 19.22 10.13
CA ARG A 204 2.96 19.37 8.87
C ARG A 204 2.95 20.85 8.47
N ARG A 205 4.12 21.45 8.30
CA ARG A 205 4.28 22.82 7.79
C ARG A 205 4.05 22.86 6.28
N LYS A 206 3.87 24.08 5.75
CA LYS A 206 3.70 24.33 4.30
C LYS A 206 4.90 23.89 3.45
N ASP A 207 6.10 23.90 4.03
CA ASP A 207 7.34 23.43 3.41
C ASP A 207 7.49 21.88 3.43
N GLY A 208 6.51 21.16 3.97
CA GLY A 208 6.52 19.70 4.03
C GLY A 208 7.23 19.12 5.25
N LEU A 209 7.80 19.95 6.13
CA LEU A 209 8.46 19.49 7.35
C LEU A 209 7.46 19.14 8.46
N TYR A 210 7.78 18.10 9.21
CA TYR A 210 6.99 17.58 10.32
C TYR A 210 7.61 17.96 11.66
N PHE A 211 6.75 18.22 12.65
CA PHE A 211 7.13 18.45 14.05
C PHE A 211 5.98 18.04 14.97
N LEU A 212 6.30 17.87 16.25
CA LEU A 212 5.30 17.52 17.26
C LEU A 212 4.41 18.72 17.59
N SER A 213 3.12 18.45 17.80
CA SER A 213 2.22 19.41 18.45
C SER A 213 2.47 19.43 19.96
N LEU A 214 1.85 20.39 20.66
CA LEU A 214 1.84 20.42 22.12
C LEU A 214 1.22 19.14 22.72
N GLN A 215 0.15 18.64 22.11
CA GLN A 215 -0.49 17.39 22.53
C GLN A 215 0.44 16.19 22.32
N GLY A 216 1.14 16.13 21.18
CA GLY A 216 2.13 15.09 20.90
C GLY A 216 3.30 15.10 21.89
N LEU A 217 3.76 16.29 22.29
CA LEU A 217 4.77 16.42 23.35
C LEU A 217 4.26 15.94 24.71
N THR A 218 3.00 16.23 25.03
CA THR A 218 2.38 15.84 26.30
C THR A 218 2.31 14.31 26.44
N ILE A 219 1.97 13.60 25.37
CA ILE A 219 1.89 12.12 25.35
C ILE A 219 3.26 11.47 25.60
N LEU A 220 4.33 12.10 25.12
CA LEU A 220 5.69 11.60 25.34
C LEU A 220 6.21 11.88 26.76
N GLY A 221 5.54 12.76 27.51
CA GLY A 221 5.98 13.22 28.81
C GLY A 221 7.32 13.98 28.77
N THR A 222 7.83 14.30 29.95
CA THR A 222 9.15 14.92 30.11
C THR A 222 9.95 14.13 31.14
N GLU A 223 11.13 13.66 30.76
CA GLU A 223 12.10 13.10 31.70
C GLU A 223 13.22 14.12 31.94
N LYS A 224 13.50 14.41 33.21
CA LYS A 224 14.63 15.26 33.62
C LYS A 224 15.85 14.38 33.91
N SER A 225 16.55 13.94 32.87
CA SER A 225 17.78 13.14 32.99
C SER A 225 18.82 13.55 31.94
N ARG A 226 20.06 13.04 32.06
CA ARG A 226 21.09 13.18 31.01
C ARG A 226 20.69 12.55 29.67
N HIS A 227 19.69 11.67 29.67
CA HIS A 227 19.08 11.07 28.49
C HIS A 227 17.77 11.79 28.12
N SER A 228 17.53 12.98 28.67
CA SER A 228 16.34 13.75 28.37
C SER A 228 16.25 14.03 26.86
N PRO A 229 15.03 14.08 26.32
CA PRO A 229 14.85 14.37 24.90
C PRO A 229 15.42 15.73 24.48
N ASP A 230 15.51 16.69 25.41
CA ASP A 230 16.02 18.03 25.13
C ASP A 230 17.55 18.01 24.98
N VAL A 231 18.26 17.23 25.82
CA VAL A 231 19.70 16.96 25.67
C VAL A 231 19.96 16.21 24.37
N ALA A 232 19.16 15.18 24.07
CA ALA A 232 19.30 14.42 22.82
C ALA A 232 19.09 15.31 21.58
N ARG A 233 18.12 16.22 21.63
CA ARG A 233 17.85 17.19 20.56
C ARG A 233 18.99 18.20 20.40
N ALA A 234 19.52 18.74 21.50
CA ALA A 234 20.67 19.64 21.46
C ALA A 234 21.91 18.98 20.83
N LEU A 235 22.19 17.72 21.20
CA LEU A 235 23.28 16.93 20.59
C LEU A 235 23.05 16.66 19.10
N ALA A 236 21.81 16.36 18.70
CA ALA A 236 21.47 16.14 17.29
C ALA A 236 21.63 17.42 16.45
N LEU A 237 21.20 18.58 16.96
CA LEU A 237 21.38 19.88 16.31
C LEU A 237 22.85 20.23 16.11
N HIS A 238 23.72 19.92 17.07
CA HIS A 238 25.15 20.16 16.96
C HIS A 238 25.80 19.25 15.90
N ARG A 239 25.41 17.98 15.85
CA ARG A 239 25.91 17.00 14.86
C ARG A 239 25.55 17.32 13.42
N ASN A 240 24.42 17.98 13.16
CA ASN A 240 23.98 18.35 11.81
C ASN A 240 24.53 19.71 11.33
N ARG A 241 25.33 20.41 12.15
CA ARG A 241 25.98 21.69 11.79
C ARG A 241 27.46 21.54 11.37
N LEU A 242 28.01 20.34 11.47
CA LEU A 242 29.34 19.94 10.97
C LEU A 242 29.16 19.12 9.69
#